data_AF-A0A927VRR7-F1
#
_entry.id   AF-A0A927VRR7-F1
#
_cell.length_a   1.000
_cell.length_b   1.000
_cell.length_c   1.000
_cell.angle_alpha   90.00
_cell.angle_beta   90.00
_cell.angle_gamma   90.00
#
_symmetry.space_group_name_H-M   'P 1'
#
loop_
_entity.id
_entity.type
_entity.pdbx_description
1 polymer ?
#
loop_
_entity_poly.entity_id
_entity_poly.type
_entity_poly.pdbx_seq_one_letter_code
_entity_poly.pdbx_strand_id
1 'polypeptide(L)' 'MIKYCPFDERYRCYIWIDNEVLRYAQQESEELFHSNWNEIVFLLDRVKVLEDYIRSIGGTVPPAYPDGSE' A
#
# COMPACT_ATOMS: atom_id res chain seq x y z
N MET A 1 -17.96 -20.88 -0.60
CA MET A 1 -19.34 -21.38 -0.41
C MET A 1 -20.23 -20.58 -1.34
N ILE A 2 -20.76 -21.16 -2.42
CA ILE A 2 -21.57 -20.42 -3.41
C ILE A 2 -22.87 -19.99 -2.73
N LYS A 3 -23.14 -18.68 -2.61
CA LYS A 3 -24.43 -18.19 -2.12
C LYS A 3 -25.45 -18.16 -3.26
N TYR A 4 -26.45 -19.02 -3.16
CA TYR A 4 -27.61 -19.02 -4.05
C TYR A 4 -28.48 -17.79 -3.78
N CYS A 5 -29.17 -17.30 -4.81
CA CYS A 5 -30.11 -16.19 -4.64
C CYS A 5 -31.22 -16.62 -3.66
N PRO A 6 -31.54 -15.84 -2.61
CA PRO A 6 -32.62 -16.17 -1.67
C PRO A 6 -33.99 -16.27 -2.33
N PHE A 7 -34.13 -15.77 -3.57
CA PHE A 7 -35.37 -15.70 -4.32
C PHE A 7 -35.43 -16.71 -5.49
N ASP A 8 -34.32 -17.32 -5.92
CA ASP A 8 -34.29 -18.40 -6.92
C ASP A 8 -33.00 -19.23 -6.79
N GLU A 9 -33.14 -20.45 -6.27
CA GLU A 9 -32.03 -21.37 -6.01
C GLU A 9 -31.31 -21.86 -7.28
N ARG A 10 -31.87 -21.62 -8.47
CA ARG A 10 -31.23 -21.98 -9.75
C ARG A 10 -30.17 -20.96 -10.18
N TYR A 11 -30.14 -19.77 -9.58
CA TYR A 11 -29.20 -18.72 -9.93
C TYR A 11 -28.21 -18.43 -8.81
N ARG A 12 -26.93 -18.34 -9.18
CA ARG A 12 -25.92 -17.74 -8.32
C ARG A 12 -26.23 -16.26 -8.16
N CYS A 13 -26.18 -15.77 -6.92
CA CYS A 13 -26.43 -14.35 -6.66
C CYS A 13 -25.27 -13.54 -7.27
N TYR A 14 -25.50 -12.84 -8.39
CA TYR A 14 -24.47 -12.01 -9.04
C TYR A 14 -23.87 -10.99 -8.08
N ILE A 15 -24.70 -10.39 -7.20
CA ILE A 15 -24.26 -9.49 -6.13
C ILE A 15 -23.22 -10.16 -5.22
N TRP A 16 -23.38 -11.46 -4.92
CA TRP A 16 -22.39 -12.17 -4.12
C TRP A 16 -21.09 -12.42 -4.88
N ILE A 17 -21.16 -12.74 -6.17
CA ILE A 17 -19.96 -12.89 -7.01
C ILE A 17 -19.19 -11.56 -7.08
N ASP A 18 -19.88 -10.46 -7.34
CA ASP A 18 -19.28 -9.13 -7.39
C ASP A 18 -18.67 -8.74 -6.05
N ASN A 19 -19.37 -9.05 -4.94
CA ASN A 19 -18.85 -8.79 -3.60
C ASN A 19 -17.58 -9.59 -3.29
N GLU A 20 -17.50 -10.86 -3.70
CA GLU A 20 -16.30 -11.68 -3.53
C GLU A 20 -15.13 -11.11 -4.34
N VAL A 21 -15.36 -10.73 -5.61
CA VAL A 21 -14.33 -10.11 -6.46
C VAL A 21 -13.80 -8.82 -5.84
N LEU A 22 -14.69 -7.95 -5.38
CA LEU A 22 -14.30 -6.69 -4.72
C LEU A 22 -13.52 -6.95 -3.44
N ARG A 23 -13.92 -7.95 -2.65
CA ARG A 23 -13.21 -8.30 -1.41
C ARG A 23 -11.78 -8.79 -1.71
N TYR A 24 -11.59 -9.62 -2.74
CA TYR A 24 -10.25 -10.06 -3.14
C TYR A 24 -9.40 -8.89 -3.61
N ALA A 25 -9.93 -8.02 -4.49
CA ALA A 25 -9.21 -6.85 -4.97
C ALA A 25 -8.83 -5.90 -3.82
N GLN A 26 -9.73 -5.72 -2.85
CA GLN A 26 -9.45 -4.92 -1.67
C GLN A 26 -8.33 -5.54 -0.83
N GLN A 27 -8.39 -6.84 -0.55
CA GLN A 27 -7.36 -7.53 0.22
C GLN A 27 -5.97 -7.42 -0.44
N GLU A 28 -5.88 -7.66 -1.75
CA GLU A 28 -4.62 -7.50 -2.49
C GLU A 28 -4.09 -6.06 -2.40
N SER A 29 -4.98 -5.07 -2.52
CA SER A 29 -4.59 -3.66 -2.41
C SER A 29 -4.11 -3.30 -1.00
N GLU A 30 -4.71 -3.85 0.05
CA GLU A 30 -4.32 -3.64 1.44
C GLU A 30 -2.95 -4.27 1.73
N GLU A 31 -2.72 -5.49 1.24
CA GLU A 31 -1.43 -6.18 1.38
C GLU A 31 -0.31 -5.42 0.66
N LEU A 32 -0.54 -4.98 -0.58
CA LEU A 32 0.42 -4.16 -1.33
C LEU A 32 0.67 -2.82 -0.66
N PHE A 33 -0.38 -2.14 -0.21
CA PHE A 33 -0.25 -0.87 0.51
C PHE A 33 0.57 -1.04 1.79
N HIS A 34 0.29 -2.08 2.57
CA HIS A 34 1.01 -2.35 3.81
C HIS A 34 2.49 -2.66 3.55
N SER A 35 2.79 -3.49 2.54
CA SER A 35 4.17 -3.78 2.16
C SER A 35 4.93 -2.53 1.71
N ASN A 36 4.32 -1.74 0.83
CA ASN A 36 4.90 -0.48 0.35
C ASN A 36 5.14 0.50 1.49
N TRP A 37 4.19 0.61 2.43
CA TRP A 37 4.32 1.47 3.59
C TRP A 37 5.51 1.07 4.47
N ASN A 38 5.66 -0.23 4.75
CA ASN A 38 6.78 -0.74 5.53
C ASN A 38 8.13 -0.44 4.85
N GLU A 39 8.22 -0.61 3.54
CA GLU A 39 9.44 -0.29 2.78
C GLU A 39 9.76 1.20 2.80
N ILE A 40 8.76 2.07 2.62
CA ILE A 40 8.93 3.53 2.70
C ILE A 40 9.44 3.94 4.08
N VAL A 41 8.86 3.42 5.15
CA VAL A 41 9.29 3.71 6.53
C VAL A 41 10.74 3.27 6.75
N PHE A 42 11.07 2.04 6.34
CA PHE A 42 12.44 1.53 6.45
C PHE A 42 13.46 2.39 5.68
N LEU A 43 13.13 2.80 4.46
CA LEU A 43 13.99 3.67 3.67
C LEU A 43 14.14 5.06 4.30
N LEU A 44 13.05 5.62 4.82
CA LEU A 44 13.07 6.92 5.50
C LEU A 44 13.97 6.89 6.75
N ASP A 45 13.90 5.81 7.55
CA ASP A 45 14.75 5.64 8.72
C ASP A 45 16.23 5.52 8.33
N ARG A 46 16.54 4.79 7.25
CA ARG A 46 17.91 4.72 6.72
C ARG A 46 18.43 6.07 6.23
N VAL A 47 17.59 6.85 5.55
CA VAL A 47 17.95 8.21 5.11
C VAL A 47 18.27 9.08 6.33
N LYS A 48 17.43 9.07 7.37
CA LYS A 48 17.69 9.82 8.61
C LYS A 48 19.03 9.47 9.24
N VAL A 49 19.37 8.17 9.34
CA VAL A 49 20.67 7.74 9.87
C VAL A 49 21.83 8.30 9.05
N LEU A 50 21.71 8.31 7.71
CA LEU A 50 22.73 8.87 6.84
C LEU A 50 22.85 10.39 6.99
N GLU A 51 21.74 11.10 7.06
CA GLU A 51 21.73 12.55 7.27
C GLU A 51 22.37 12.92 8.61
N ASP A 52 22.03 12.19 9.68
CA ASP A 52 22.60 12.41 11.01
C ASP A 52 24.11 12.13 11.02
N TYR A 53 24.55 11.09 10.31
CA TYR A 53 25.98 10.82 10.11
C TYR A 53 26.68 11.99 9.39
N ILE A 54 26.13 12.49 8.29
CA ILE A 54 26.67 13.65 7.56
C ILE A 54 26.78 14.86 8.49
N ARG A 55 25.73 15.16 9.26
CA ARG A 55 25.73 16.26 10.24
C ARG A 55 26.82 16.06 11.31
N SER A 56 27.01 14.83 11.79
CA SER A 56 27.99 14.51 12.84
C SER A 56 29.45 14.75 12.43
N ILE A 57 29.75 14.62 11.14
CA ILE A 57 31.09 14.91 10.59
C ILE A 57 31.24 16.37 10.11
N GLY A 58 30.25 17.22 10.40
CA GLY A 58 30.23 18.63 9.97
C GLY A 58 29.89 18.85 8.50
N GLY A 59 29.37 17.82 7.82
CA GLY A 59 28.92 17.91 6.43
C GLY A 59 27.56 18.59 6.30
N THR A 60 27.27 19.09 5.10
CA THR A 60 25.96 19.65 4.76
C THR A 60 25.10 18.58 4.10
N VAL A 61 23.91 18.34 4.66
CA VAL A 61 22.92 17.43 4.07
C VAL A 61 22.36 18.07 2.79
N PRO A 62 22.34 17.36 1.65
CA PRO A 62 21.72 17.87 0.43
C PRO A 62 20.24 18.23 0.66
N PRO A 63 19.70 19.24 -0.05
CA PRO A 63 18.26 19.48 -0.01
C PRO A 63 17.51 18.24 -0.50
N ALA A 64 16.26 18.09 -0.05
CA ALA A 64 15.37 17.06 -0.58
C ALA A 64 15.36 17.16 -2.12
N TYR A 65 15.29 15.99 -2.79
CA TYR A 65 15.21 15.96 -4.24
C TYR A 65 14.08 16.88 -4.69
N PRO A 66 14.30 17.79 -5.66
CA PRO A 66 13.24 18.68 -6.12
C PRO A 66 12.08 17.80 -6.60
N ASP A 67 10.92 17.95 -5.97
CA ASP A 67 9.69 17.51 -6.61
C ASP A 67 9.65 18.25 -7.95
N GLY A 68 9.42 17.55 -9.06
CA GLY A 68 9.48 18.15 -10.39
C GLY A 68 8.35 19.17 -10.67
N SER A 69 7.97 19.99 -9.69
CA SER A 69 7.11 21.14 -9.79
C SER A 69 7.93 22.36 -10.28
N GLU A 70 8.33 22.31 -11.55
CA GLU A 70 8.56 23.54 -12.36
C GLU A 70 7.27 23.95 -13.07
#